data_AF-A0A370H4U8-F1
#
_entry.id   AF-A0A370H4U8-F1
#
_cell.length_a   1.000
_cell.length_b   1.000
_cell.length_c   1.000
_cell.angle_alpha   90.00
_cell.angle_beta   90.00
_cell.angle_gamma   90.00
#
_symmetry.space_group_name_H-M   'P 1'
#
loop_
_entity.id
_entity.type
_entity.pdbx_description
1 polymer ?
#
loop_
_entity_poly.entity_id
_entity_poly.type
_entity_poly.pdbx_seq_one_letter_code
_entity_poly.pdbx_strand_id
1 'polypeptide(L)' 'MHIFGAFELDSQLGTPDNPAGVRIAFLRYTRGEDGRLFLTSGCTSFEGIEGQINSLQDELDELRERARRAFQVP' A
#
# COMPACT_ATOMS: atom_id res chain seq x y z
N MET A 1 12.64 -2.89 2.08
CA MET A 1 11.76 -2.22 1.12
C MET A 1 11.19 -3.26 0.18
N HIS A 2 9.88 -3.50 0.23
CA HIS A 2 9.18 -4.46 -0.65
C HIS A 2 8.19 -3.72 -1.53
N ILE A 3 8.31 -3.90 -2.85
CA ILE A 3 7.52 -3.21 -3.88
C ILE A 3 6.36 -4.12 -4.33
N PHE A 4 5.14 -3.61 -4.22
CA PHE A 4 3.92 -4.11 -4.86
C PHE A 4 3.54 -3.11 -5.96
N GLY A 5 2.78 -3.54 -6.97
CA GLY A 5 2.55 -2.76 -8.19
C GLY A 5 2.20 -1.29 -7.94
N ALA A 6 1.32 -1.02 -6.97
CA ALA A 6 0.89 0.34 -6.59
C ALA A 6 1.48 0.82 -5.25
N PHE A 7 1.89 -0.09 -4.36
CA PHE A 7 2.28 0.24 -2.99
C PHE A 7 3.69 -0.26 -2.63
N GLU A 8 4.35 0.44 -1.72
CA GLU A 8 5.61 -0.02 -1.13
C GLU A 8 5.52 -0.03 0.38
N LEU A 9 6.01 -1.11 1.01
CA LEU A 9 6.13 -1.21 2.46
C LEU A 9 7.56 -0.93 2.91
N ASP A 10 7.67 0.00 3.83
CA ASP A 10 8.82 0.15 4.70
C ASP A 10 8.39 -0.06 6.15
N SER A 11 8.88 -1.13 6.76
CA SER A 11 8.58 -1.50 8.13
C SER A 11 9.83 -1.34 8.99
N GLN A 12 9.73 -0.54 10.04
CA GLN A 12 10.78 -0.34 11.01
C GLN A 12 10.40 -1.02 12.32
N LEU A 13 11.24 -1.94 12.77
CA LEU A 13 11.11 -2.53 14.11
C LEU A 13 11.34 -1.47 15.18
N GLY A 14 10.54 -1.56 16.23
CA GLY A 14 10.65 -0.66 17.37
C GLY A 14 11.92 -0.94 18.17
N THR A 15 12.45 0.11 18.77
CA THR A 15 13.44 0.05 19.85
C THR A 15 12.83 0.69 21.09
N PRO A 16 13.43 0.54 22.29
CA PRO A 16 12.94 1.21 23.50
C PRO A 16 12.77 2.73 23.34
N ASP A 17 13.60 3.35 22.51
CA ASP A 17 13.63 4.80 22.29
C ASP A 17 12.90 5.25 21.01
N ASN A 18 12.53 4.33 20.13
CA ASN A 18 11.86 4.64 18.87
C ASN A 18 10.72 3.66 18.59
N PRO A 19 9.45 4.10 18.55
CA PRO A 19 8.33 3.20 18.33
C PRO A 19 8.46 2.48 16.99
N ALA A 20 7.95 1.25 16.95
CA ALA A 20 7.84 0.51 15.71
C ALA A 20 6.93 1.27 14.74
N GLY A 21 7.34 1.35 13.49
CA GLY A 21 6.71 2.19 12.49
C GLY A 21 6.46 1.43 11.21
N VAL A 22 5.37 1.76 10.54
CA VAL A 22 5.11 1.32 9.17
C VAL A 22 4.91 2.56 8.31
N ARG A 23 5.61 2.62 7.20
CA ARG A 23 5.41 3.62 6.14
C ARG A 23 4.96 2.87 4.90
N ILE A 24 3.86 3.36 4.31
CA ILE A 24 3.35 2.85 3.04
C ILE A 24 3.50 3.97 2.02
N ALA A 25 4.29 3.74 0.97
CA ALA A 25 4.43 4.69 -0.12
C ALA A 25 3.53 4.28 -1.29
N PHE A 26 2.99 5.26 -2.01
CA PHE A 26 2.25 5.06 -3.25
C PHE A 26 3.18 5.30 -4.43
N LEU A 27 3.37 4.31 -5.30
CA LEU A 27 4.33 4.37 -6.40
C LEU A 27 3.72 4.84 -7.72
N ARG A 28 2.41 4.63 -7.89
CA ARG A 28 1.68 4.94 -9.13
C ARG A 28 0.38 5.66 -8.79
N TYR A 29 0.49 6.96 -8.57
CA TYR A 29 -0.65 7.81 -8.28
C TYR A 29 -0.69 9.03 -9.20
N THR A 30 -1.90 9.54 -9.41
CA THR A 30 -2.13 10.88 -9.95
C THR A 30 -2.47 11.80 -8.79
N ARG A 31 -1.87 12.99 -8.74
CA ARG A 31 -2.25 14.01 -7.75
C ARG A 31 -3.27 14.96 -8.36
N GLY A 32 -4.44 15.06 -7.74
CA GLY A 32 -5.44 16.06 -8.09
C GLY A 32 -5.02 17.46 -7.67
N GLU A 33 -5.67 18.48 -8.26
CA GLU A 33 -5.45 19.89 -7.90
C GLU A 33 -5.83 20.20 -6.45
N ASP A 34 -6.76 19.42 -5.88
CA ASP A 34 -7.15 19.47 -4.47
C ASP A 34 -6.13 18.77 -3.54
N GLY A 35 -5.05 18.25 -4.09
CA GLY A 35 -3.99 17.55 -3.37
C GLY A 35 -4.27 16.08 -3.07
N ARG A 36 -5.43 15.54 -3.44
CA ARG A 36 -5.74 14.11 -3.25
C ARG A 36 -4.91 13.25 -4.20
N LEU A 37 -4.61 12.02 -3.75
CA LEU A 37 -3.87 11.03 -4.54
C LEU A 37 -4.84 9.98 -5.05
N PHE A 38 -4.81 9.70 -6.35
CA PHE A 38 -5.66 8.73 -7.02
C PHE A 38 -4.81 7.56 -7.50
N LEU A 39 -5.16 6.35 -7.06
CA LEU A 39 -4.42 5.11 -7.33
C LEU A 39 -5.01 4.31 -8.50
N THR A 40 -6.28 4.52 -8.80
CA THR A 40 -6.96 3.89 -9.94
C THR A 40 -6.60 4.61 -11.23
N SER A 41 -6.29 3.84 -12.27
CA SER A 41 -6.12 4.39 -13.61
C SER A 41 -7.48 4.63 -14.28
N GLY A 42 -7.51 5.38 -15.38
CA GLY A 42 -8.75 5.63 -16.11
C GLY A 42 -9.31 4.33 -16.69
N CYS A 43 -10.51 3.93 -16.25
CA CYS A 43 -11.24 2.78 -16.77
C CYS A 43 -12.40 3.26 -17.67
N THR A 44 -12.67 2.52 -18.74
CA THR A 44 -13.79 2.80 -19.66
C THR A 44 -15.05 1.97 -19.36
N SER A 45 -14.97 1.04 -18.41
CA SER A 45 -16.08 0.16 -18.00
C SER A 45 -16.11 -0.05 -16.49
N PHE A 46 -17.28 -0.41 -15.98
CA PHE A 46 -17.48 -0.74 -14.57
C PHE A 46 -16.67 -1.98 -14.15
N GLU A 47 -16.69 -3.04 -14.95
CA GLU A 47 -15.89 -4.25 -14.72
C GLU A 47 -14.39 -3.93 -14.60
N GLY A 48 -13.88 -2.99 -15.40
CA GLY A 48 -12.50 -2.54 -15.30
C GLY A 48 -12.20 -1.79 -13.99
N ILE A 49 -13.16 -1.01 -13.47
CA ILE A 49 -13.06 -0.36 -12.16
C ILE A 49 -13.04 -1.42 -11.05
N GLU A 50 -13.97 -2.39 -11.09
CA GLU A 50 -14.03 -3.47 -10.11
C GLU A 50 -12.74 -4.29 -10.09
N GLY A 51 -12.21 -4.66 -11.27
CA GLY A 51 -10.94 -5.38 -11.37
C GLY A 51 -9.76 -4.61 -10.75
N GLN A 52 -9.69 -3.29 -10.96
CA GLN A 52 -8.65 -2.47 -10.34
C GLN A 52 -8.82 -2.37 -8.82
N ILE A 53 -10.04 -2.20 -8.33
CA ILE A 53 -10.30 -2.15 -6.89
C ILE A 53 -9.89 -3.48 -6.24
N ASN A 54 -10.28 -4.61 -6.83
CA ASN A 54 -9.92 -5.93 -6.31
C ASN A 54 -8.40 -6.13 -6.28
N SER A 55 -7.70 -5.77 -7.35
CA SER A 55 -6.23 -5.85 -7.38
C SER A 55 -5.57 -4.99 -6.30
N LEU A 56 -6.10 -3.79 -6.02
CA LEU A 56 -5.59 -2.94 -4.94
C LEU A 56 -5.85 -3.55 -3.56
N GLN A 57 -7.02 -4.18 -3.37
CA GLN A 57 -7.35 -4.89 -2.13
C GLN A 57 -6.41 -6.08 -1.90
N ASP A 58 -6.12 -6.87 -2.94
CA ASP A 58 -5.19 -8.01 -2.86
C ASP A 58 -3.78 -7.55 -2.45
N GLU A 59 -3.27 -6.45 -3.04
CA GLU A 59 -1.97 -5.88 -2.66
C GLU A 59 -1.95 -5.39 -1.20
N LEU A 60 -3.01 -4.73 -0.74
CA LEU A 60 -3.13 -4.28 0.66
C LEU A 60 -3.18 -5.46 1.64
N ASP A 61 -3.83 -6.56 1.26
CA ASP A 61 -3.89 -7.76 2.07
C ASP A 61 -2.51 -8.43 2.19
N GLU A 62 -1.74 -8.49 1.11
CA GLU A 62 -0.35 -8.95 1.14
C GLU A 62 0.56 -8.06 2.01
N LEU A 63 0.37 -6.74 1.92
CA LEU A 63 1.09 -5.76 2.75
C LEU A 63 0.82 -5.99 4.24
N ARG A 64 -0.45 -6.17 4.60
CA ARG A 64 -0.87 -6.42 5.98
C ARG A 64 -0.26 -7.73 6.51
N GLU A 65 -0.26 -8.77 5.70
CA GLU A 65 0.34 -10.06 6.08
C GLU A 65 1.86 -9.95 6.26
N ARG A 66 2.55 -9.20 5.40
CA ARG A 66 4.00 -8.94 5.59
C ARG A 66 4.29 -8.11 6.82
N ALA A 67 3.53 -7.04 7.05
CA ALA A 67 3.67 -6.23 8.27
C ALA A 67 3.45 -7.10 9.51
N ARG A 68 2.40 -7.94 9.52
CA ARG A 68 2.18 -8.90 10.61
C ARG A 68 3.41 -9.77 10.85
N ARG A 69 3.98 -10.38 9.81
CA ARG A 69 5.17 -11.23 9.95
C ARG A 69 6.37 -10.48 10.50
N ALA A 70 6.63 -9.27 10.02
CA ALA A 70 7.74 -8.45 10.51
C ALA A 70 7.63 -8.16 12.01
N PHE A 71 6.42 -8.00 12.53
CA PHE A 71 6.16 -7.67 13.94
C PHE A 71 5.91 -8.91 14.84
N GLN A 72 5.89 -10.12 14.28
CA GLN A 72 5.69 -11.38 15.01
C GLN A 72 6.99 -12.15 15.28
N VAL A 73 8.15 -11.65 14.84
CA VAL A 73 9.44 -12.24 15.19
C VAL A 73 9.82 -11.75 16.61
N PRO A 74 10.12 -12.66 17.57
CA PRO A 74 10.45 -12.31 18.94
C PRO A 74 11.75 -11.50 19.06
#